data_AF-A0A0G2A063-F1
#
_entry.id   AF-A0A0G2A063-F1
#
_cell.length_a   1.000
_cell.length_b   1.000
_cell.length_c   1.000
_cell.angle_alpha   90.00
_cell.angle_beta   90.00
_cell.angle_gamma   90.00
#
_symmetry.space_group_name_H-M   'P 1'
#
loop_
_entity.id
_entity.type
_entity.pdbx_description
1 polymer ?
#
loop_
_entity_poly.entity_id
_entity_poly.type
_entity_poly.pdbx_seq_one_letter_code
_entity_poly.pdbx_strand_id
1 'polypeptide(L)'
;MAQVSSTRAAEWVLRIAVAGEFIGHGVFSLQHKAGWFDYYSAVGIGEPAATTLMTLVGLLDLFVAIVVLIHPVRLVLLWAVFWTFVTALIRPIAGDPVWDFIERFANIGAPLALLYMIGLPKQVKEWLV
;
A
#
# COMPACT_ATOMS: atom_id res chain seq x y z
N MET A 1 -12.31 -32.29 6.25
CA MET A 1 -11.90 -30.86 6.23
C MET A 1 -12.77 -30.15 5.22
N ALA A 2 -13.40 -29.01 5.54
CA ALA A 2 -14.21 -28.27 4.58
C ALA A 2 -13.29 -27.71 3.48
N GLN A 3 -13.64 -27.95 2.21
CA GLN A 3 -12.85 -27.47 1.08
C GLN A 3 -12.97 -25.94 0.97
N VAL A 4 -11.85 -25.23 1.07
CA VAL A 4 -11.81 -23.78 0.85
C VAL A 4 -12.12 -23.52 -0.62
N SER A 5 -13.06 -22.62 -0.92
CA SER A 5 -13.32 -22.22 -2.30
C SER A 5 -12.08 -21.52 -2.88
N SER A 6 -11.81 -21.71 -4.17
CA SER A 6 -10.68 -21.05 -4.86
C SER A 6 -10.71 -19.53 -4.67
N THR A 7 -11.90 -18.94 -4.66
CA THR A 7 -12.11 -17.50 -4.38
C THR A 7 -11.64 -17.11 -2.99
N ARG A 8 -12.00 -17.87 -1.95
CA ARG A 8 -11.60 -17.56 -0.57
C ARG A 8 -10.10 -17.76 -0.36
N ALA A 9 -9.51 -18.75 -1.02
CA ALA A 9 -8.06 -18.94 -1.01
C ALA A 9 -7.33 -17.76 -1.68
N ALA A 10 -7.80 -17.34 -2.86
CA ALA A 10 -7.23 -16.18 -3.57
C ALA A 10 -7.37 -14.88 -2.77
N GLU A 11 -8.50 -14.66 -2.10
CA GLU A 11 -8.70 -13.51 -1.22
C GLU A 11 -7.62 -13.47 -0.11
N TRP A 12 -7.39 -14.58 0.59
CA TRP A 12 -6.37 -14.64 1.64
C TRP A 12 -4.94 -14.45 1.11
N VAL A 13 -4.63 -15.02 -0.06
CA VAL A 13 -3.34 -14.79 -0.72
C VAL A 13 -3.13 -13.30 -0.97
N LEU A 14 -4.14 -12.61 -1.50
CA LEU A 14 -4.07 -11.16 -1.73
C LEU A 14 -3.99 -10.36 -0.43
N ARG A 15 -4.72 -10.74 0.62
CA ARG A 15 -4.63 -10.09 1.94
C ARG A 15 -3.21 -10.19 2.50
N ILE A 16 -2.58 -11.35 2.40
CA ILE A 16 -1.19 -11.56 2.83
C ILE A 16 -0.22 -10.77 1.95
N ALA A 17 -0.42 -10.74 0.64
CA ALA A 17 0.44 -9.99 -0.28
C ALA A 17 0.42 -8.48 0.03
N VAL A 18 -0.79 -7.90 0.15
CA VAL A 18 -0.97 -6.49 0.52
C VAL A 18 -0.38 -6.21 1.90
N ALA A 19 -0.67 -7.05 2.90
CA ALA A 19 -0.14 -6.84 4.24
C ALA A 19 1.39 -6.94 4.29
N GLY A 20 2.00 -7.91 3.60
CA GLY A 20 3.44 -8.09 3.55
C GLY A 20 4.16 -6.89 2.94
N GLU A 21 3.61 -6.33 1.87
CA GLU A 21 4.10 -5.09 1.28
C GLU A 21 4.06 -3.93 2.27
N PHE A 22 2.90 -3.67 2.86
CA PHE A 22 2.68 -2.55 3.77
C PHE A 22 3.46 -2.69 5.08
N ILE A 23 3.67 -3.92 5.57
CA ILE A 23 4.57 -4.17 6.70
C ILE A 23 6.01 -3.80 6.33
N GLY A 24 6.50 -4.27 5.19
CA GLY A 24 7.87 -3.97 4.74
C GLY A 24 8.11 -2.47 4.55
N HIS A 25 7.20 -1.78 3.87
CA HIS A 25 7.28 -0.34 3.67
C HIS A 25 7.13 0.42 4.99
N GLY A 26 6.17 0.03 5.83
CA GLY A 26 5.96 0.64 7.14
C GLY A 26 7.20 0.58 8.02
N VAL A 27 7.85 -0.59 8.09
CA VAL A 27 9.10 -0.76 8.84
C VAL A 27 10.24 0.07 8.26
N PHE A 28 10.45 0.08 6.93
CA PHE A 28 11.48 0.93 6.32
C PHE A 28 11.23 2.43 6.51
N SER A 29 9.97 2.86 6.54
CA SER A 29 9.59 4.23 6.84
C SER A 29 9.94 4.60 8.28
N LEU A 30 9.59 3.74 9.24
CA LEU A 30 9.89 3.94 10.67
C LEU A 30 11.40 3.91 10.98
N GLN A 31 12.17 3.16 10.19
CA GLN A 31 13.63 3.14 10.27
C GLN A 31 14.31 4.32 9.57
N HIS A 32 13.53 5.22 8.96
CA HIS A 32 14.04 6.35 8.19
C HIS A 32 15.06 5.89 7.13
N LYS A 33 14.69 4.89 6.32
CA LYS A 33 15.56 4.34 5.27
C LYS A 33 16.21 5.45 4.44
N ALA A 34 17.55 5.51 4.47
CA ALA A 34 18.32 6.63 3.92
C ALA A 34 17.94 7.02 2.47
N GLY A 35 17.78 6.05 1.58
CA GLY A 35 17.41 6.33 0.18
C GLY A 35 16.01 6.90 -0.03
N TRP A 36 15.15 6.93 0.99
CA TRP A 36 13.83 7.55 0.88
C TRP A 36 13.89 9.06 1.07
N PHE A 37 14.91 9.60 1.73
CA PHE A 37 15.09 11.05 1.82
C PHE A 37 15.23 11.68 0.43
N ASP A 38 15.89 10.99 -0.52
CA ASP A 38 15.97 11.42 -1.92
C ASP A 38 14.58 11.50 -2.58
N TYR A 39 13.70 10.53 -2.29
CA TYR A 39 12.32 10.54 -2.78
C TYR A 39 11.48 11.67 -2.18
N TYR A 40 11.64 11.97 -0.90
CA TYR A 40 11.01 13.14 -0.27
C TYR A 40 11.56 14.45 -0.86
N SER A 41 12.87 14.55 -1.05
CA SER A 41 13.52 15.73 -1.63
C SER A 41 13.08 15.97 -3.08
N ALA A 42 12.90 14.90 -3.88
CA ALA A 42 12.43 14.98 -5.26
C ALA A 42 11.03 15.61 -5.38
N VAL A 43 10.21 15.52 -4.34
CA VAL A 43 8.89 16.17 -4.26
C VAL A 43 8.90 17.45 -3.42
N GLY A 44 10.08 18.00 -3.13
CA GLY A 44 10.25 19.28 -2.45
C GLY A 44 10.15 19.23 -0.92
N ILE A 45 10.26 18.04 -0.32
CA ILE A 45 10.19 17.85 1.14
C ILE A 45 11.60 17.62 1.68
N GLY A 46 12.13 18.62 2.38
CA GLY A 46 13.41 18.52 3.09
C GLY A 46 13.28 18.00 4.52
N GLU A 47 14.43 17.78 5.15
CA GLU A 47 14.51 17.57 6.60
C GLU A 47 14.25 18.89 7.36
N PRO A 48 13.58 18.87 8.53
CA PRO A 48 13.16 17.72 9.33
C PRO A 48 11.78 17.14 8.96
N ALA A 49 11.06 17.77 8.04
CA ALA A 49 9.70 17.39 7.68
C ALA A 49 9.62 15.96 7.12
N ALA A 50 10.60 15.55 6.31
CA ALA A 50 10.72 14.18 5.79
C ALA A 50 10.70 13.13 6.92
N THR A 51 11.48 13.31 7.98
CA THR A 51 11.55 12.38 9.12
C THR A 51 10.21 12.24 9.85
N THR A 52 9.51 13.35 10.06
CA THR A 52 8.16 13.34 10.65
C THR A 52 7.19 12.59 9.74
N LEU A 53 7.19 12.90 8.45
CA LEU A 53 6.30 12.26 7.48
C LEU A 53 6.60 10.77 7.32
N MET A 54 7.87 10.36 7.30
CA MET A 54 8.24 8.94 7.25
C MET A 54 7.72 8.19 8.48
N THR A 55 7.78 8.82 9.65
CA THR A 55 7.21 8.21 10.86
C THR A 55 5.69 8.02 10.73
N LEU A 56 4.97 9.06 10.27
CA LEU A 56 3.52 9.01 10.09
C LEU A 56 3.09 8.00 9.01
N VAL A 57 3.78 8.01 7.86
CA VAL A 57 3.58 7.03 6.77
C VAL A 57 3.83 5.63 7.28
N GLY A 58 4.89 5.42 8.08
CA GLY A 58 5.21 4.12 8.63
C GLY A 58 4.11 3.56 9.53
N LEU A 59 3.56 4.39 10.40
CA LEU A 59 2.42 4.01 11.25
C LEU A 59 1.16 3.75 10.41
N LEU A 60 0.90 4.58 9.39
CA LEU A 60 -0.25 4.39 8.50
C LEU A 60 -0.13 3.09 7.72
N ASP A 61 1.05 2.73 7.23
CA ASP A 61 1.26 1.52 6.47
C ASP A 61 1.04 0.27 7.34
N LEU A 62 1.54 0.27 8.59
CA LEU A 62 1.26 -0.80 9.54
C LEU A 62 -0.24 -0.90 9.88
N PHE A 63 -0.93 0.24 9.99
CA PHE A 63 -2.38 0.26 10.17
C PHE A 63 -3.11 -0.39 8.98
N VAL A 64 -2.74 -0.03 7.74
CA VAL A 64 -3.30 -0.64 6.52
C VAL A 64 -3.10 -2.15 6.54
N ALA A 65 -1.90 -2.63 6.85
CA ALA A 65 -1.61 -4.06 6.93
C ALA A 65 -2.49 -4.79 7.95
N ILE A 66 -2.64 -4.23 9.16
CA ILE A 66 -3.47 -4.81 10.22
C ILE A 66 -4.94 -4.87 9.79
N VAL A 67 -5.48 -3.77 9.25
CA VAL A 67 -6.87 -3.73 8.78
C VAL A 67 -7.07 -4.78 7.70
N VAL A 68 -6.21 -4.82 6.69
CA VAL A 68 -6.35 -5.79 5.58
C VAL A 68 -6.32 -7.24 6.08
N LEU A 69 -5.50 -7.58 7.08
CA LEU A 69 -5.45 -8.94 7.66
C LEU A 69 -6.66 -9.29 8.52
N ILE A 70 -7.23 -8.33 9.24
CA ILE A 70 -8.39 -8.57 10.12
C ILE A 70 -9.69 -8.53 9.30
N HIS A 71 -9.95 -7.40 8.63
CA HIS A 71 -11.14 -7.17 7.83
C HIS A 71 -10.82 -6.22 6.67
N PRO A 72 -10.85 -6.68 5.40
CA PRO A 72 -10.33 -5.89 4.28
C PRO A 72 -11.33 -4.79 3.88
N VAL A 73 -11.26 -3.66 4.58
CA VAL A 73 -12.14 -2.51 4.39
C VAL A 73 -11.92 -1.88 3.02
N ARG A 74 -12.99 -1.66 2.26
CA ARG A 74 -12.93 -1.14 0.88
C ARG A 74 -12.18 0.19 0.76
N LEU A 75 -12.44 1.13 1.68
CA LEU A 75 -11.76 2.43 1.69
C LEU A 75 -10.26 2.28 1.93
N VAL A 76 -9.85 1.35 2.79
CA VAL A 76 -8.44 1.08 3.08
C VAL A 76 -7.75 0.45 1.87
N LEU A 77 -8.43 -0.42 1.14
CA LEU A 77 -7.91 -0.98 -0.11
C LEU A 77 -7.81 0.06 -1.21
N LEU A 78 -8.79 0.96 -1.33
CA LEU A 78 -8.72 2.08 -2.28
C LEU A 78 -7.55 3.01 -1.95
N TRP A 79 -7.37 3.33 -0.66
CA TRP A 79 -6.21 4.06 -0.18
C TRP A 79 -4.91 3.32 -0.55
N ALA A 80 -4.84 2.00 -0.34
CA ALA A 80 -3.66 1.22 -0.68
C ALA A 80 -3.32 1.27 -2.17
N VAL A 81 -4.31 1.17 -3.06
CA VAL A 81 -4.11 1.33 -4.51
C VAL A 81 -3.58 2.72 -4.85
N PHE A 82 -4.19 3.76 -4.29
CA PHE A 82 -3.78 5.14 -4.53
C PHE A 82 -2.36 5.41 -4.00
N TRP A 83 -2.08 5.00 -2.77
CA TRP A 83 -0.82 5.27 -2.09
C TRP A 83 0.36 4.56 -2.75
N THR A 84 0.20 3.27 -3.08
CA THR A 84 1.23 2.50 -3.79
C THR A 84 1.49 3.06 -5.19
N PHE A 85 0.46 3.54 -5.90
CA PHE A 85 0.63 4.21 -7.18
C PHE A 85 1.42 5.51 -7.05
N VAL A 86 1.03 6.39 -6.12
CA VAL A 86 1.69 7.69 -5.92
C VAL A 86 3.15 7.50 -5.49
N THR A 87 3.42 6.62 -4.53
CA THR A 87 4.79 6.35 -4.07
C THR A 87 5.64 5.64 -5.12
N ALA A 88 5.05 4.79 -5.97
CA ALA A 88 5.73 4.25 -7.14
C ALA A 88 6.12 5.34 -8.14
N LEU A 89 5.22 6.30 -8.39
CA LEU A 89 5.43 7.39 -9.35
C LEU A 89 6.55 8.36 -8.94
N ILE A 90 6.92 8.43 -7.65
CA ILE A 90 8.03 9.25 -7.18
C ILE A 90 9.38 8.80 -7.77
N ARG A 91 9.56 7.51 -8.08
CA ARG A 91 10.82 6.97 -8.62
C ARG A 91 11.29 7.69 -9.88
N PRO A 92 10.51 7.75 -10.99
CA PRO A 92 10.92 8.51 -12.16
C PRO A 92 11.02 10.02 -11.90
N ILE A 93 10.29 10.58 -10.93
CA ILE A 93 10.42 11.99 -10.53
C ILE A 93 11.78 12.24 -9.86
N ALA A 94 12.27 11.28 -9.07
CA ALA A 94 13.57 11.31 -8.42
C ALA A 94 14.75 10.99 -9.35
N GLY A 95 14.48 10.64 -10.62
CA GLY A 95 15.49 10.32 -11.62
C GLY A 95 15.77 8.83 -11.82
N ASP A 96 15.05 7.94 -11.13
CA ASP A 96 15.14 6.50 -11.35
C ASP A 96 14.53 6.11 -12.72
N PRO A 97 14.93 4.97 -13.31
CA PRO A 97 14.32 4.49 -14.55
C PRO A 97 12.80 4.31 -14.44
N VAL A 98 12.05 4.59 -15.52
CA VAL A 98 10.60 4.36 -15.56
C VAL A 98 10.21 2.90 -15.27
N TRP A 99 11.13 1.97 -15.49
CA TRP A 99 10.95 0.55 -15.19
C TRP A 99 10.77 0.29 -13.68
N ASP A 100 11.38 1.10 -12.82
CA ASP A 100 11.24 1.01 -11.37
C ASP A 100 9.83 1.40 -10.90
N PHE A 101 9.09 2.19 -11.70
CA PHE A 101 7.65 2.42 -11.51
C PHE A 101 6.84 1.22 -12.02
N ILE A 102 7.14 0.73 -13.24
CA ILE A 102 6.39 -0.35 -13.89
C ILE A 102 6.47 -1.66 -13.09
N GLU A 103 7.63 -2.00 -12.54
CA GLU A 103 7.79 -3.23 -11.74
C GLU A 103 6.97 -3.24 -10.45
N ARG A 104 6.48 -2.07 -9.99
CA ARG A 104 5.65 -1.93 -8.78
C ARG A 104 4.16 -2.12 -9.07
N PHE A 105 3.76 -2.47 -10.29
CA PHE A 105 2.34 -2.76 -10.56
C PHE A 105 1.80 -3.97 -9.82
N ALA A 106 2.66 -4.86 -9.30
CA ALA A 106 2.23 -5.89 -8.35
C ALA A 106 1.71 -5.28 -7.03
N ASN A 107 2.35 -4.21 -6.56
CA ASN A 107 1.98 -3.45 -5.37
C ASN A 107 0.65 -2.71 -5.52
N ILE A 108 0.38 -2.20 -6.73
CA ILE A 108 -0.87 -1.53 -7.08
C ILE A 108 -1.98 -2.55 -7.34
N GLY A 109 -1.64 -3.63 -8.04
CA GLY A 109 -2.57 -4.65 -8.52
C GLY A 109 -3.10 -5.54 -7.41
N ALA A 110 -2.30 -5.88 -6.40
CA ALA A 110 -2.74 -6.72 -5.28
C ALA A 110 -3.93 -6.12 -4.48
N PRO A 111 -3.87 -4.87 -3.98
CA PRO A 111 -5.00 -4.26 -3.27
C PRO A 111 -6.18 -3.97 -4.22
N LEU A 112 -5.92 -3.68 -5.51
CA LEU A 112 -6.98 -3.48 -6.51
C LEU A 112 -7.76 -4.76 -6.78
N ALA A 113 -7.05 -5.88 -6.96
CA ALA A 113 -7.66 -7.19 -7.15
C ALA A 113 -8.47 -7.60 -5.92
N LEU A 114 -7.93 -7.37 -4.72
CA LEU A 114 -8.64 -7.64 -3.47
C LEU A 114 -9.91 -6.79 -3.34
N LEU A 115 -9.84 -5.49 -3.66
CA LEU A 115 -11.00 -4.60 -3.68
C LEU A 115 -12.08 -5.10 -4.65
N TYR A 116 -11.67 -5.52 -5.85
CA TYR A 116 -12.58 -6.05 -6.85
C TYR A 116 -13.27 -7.35 -6.38
N MET A 117 -12.53 -8.25 -5.72
CA MET A 117 -13.06 -9.51 -5.19
C MET A 117 -14.07 -9.30 -4.04
N ILE A 118 -13.86 -8.30 -3.19
CA ILE A 118 -14.78 -7.94 -2.09
C ILE A 118 -16.01 -7.16 -2.62
N GLY A 119 -15.92 -6.64 -3.84
CA GLY A 119 -16.99 -5.97 -4.56
C GLY A 119 -17.00 -4.46 -4.35
N LEU A 120 -17.31 -3.73 -5.42
CA LEU A 120 -17.42 -2.27 -5.39
C LEU A 120 -18.67 -1.83 -4.62
N PRO A 121 -18.56 -0.76 -3.81
CA PRO A 121 -19.69 -0.29 -3.03
C PRO A 121 -20.74 0.36 -3.92
N LYS A 122 -22.01 0.05 -3.66
CA LYS A 122 -23.17 0.67 -4.31
C LYS A 122 -23.63 1.93 -3.58
N GLN A 123 -23.29 2.04 -2.30
CA GLN A 123 -23.62 3.17 -1.44
C GLN A 123 -22.38 3.68 -0.71
N VAL A 124 -22.36 4.97 -0.35
CA VAL A 124 -21.22 5.59 0.34
C VAL A 124 -20.89 4.88 1.66
N LYS A 125 -21.90 4.38 2.38
CA LYS A 125 -21.70 3.69 3.66
C LYS A 125 -20.95 2.37 3.54
N GLU A 126 -21.00 1.72 2.37
CA GLU A 126 -20.36 0.42 2.14
C GLU A 126 -18.83 0.54 2.02
N TRP A 127 -18.27 1.76 1.87
CA TRP A 127 -16.83 1.98 1.87
C TRP A 127 -16.15 1.64 3.21
N LEU A 128 -16.89 1.74 4.31
CA LEU A 128 -16.40 1.49 5.67
C LEU A 128 -16.67 0.07 6.16
N VAL A 129 -17.31 -0.75 5.33
CA VAL A 129 -17.71 -2.14 5.63
C VAL A 129 -16.91 -3.09 4.75
#